data_AF-A0A917YT53-F1
#
_entry.id   AF-A0A917YT53-F1
#
_cell.length_a   1.000
_cell.length_b   1.000
_cell.length_c   1.000
_cell.angle_alpha   90.00
_cell.angle_beta   90.00
_cell.angle_gamma   90.00
#
_symmetry.space_group_name_H-M   'P 1'
#
loop_
_entity.id
_entity.type
_entity.pdbx_description
1 polymer ?
#
loop_
_entity_poly.entity_id
_entity_poly.type
_entity_poly.pdbx_seq_one_letter_code
_entity_poly.pdbx_strand_id
1 'polypeptide(L)' 'MRLSYPRTRRFHTWLMRLTEFWRRMRAHFGETYADSWARDYVLAPLEGRTVTQALADGESAKTVWRAVCQVEDVSPRLR' A
#
# COMPACT_ATOMS: atom_id res chain seq x y z
N MET A 1 -8.98 -27.34 -14.04
CA MET A 1 -7.57 -27.34 -13.58
C MET A 1 -7.08 -25.90 -13.52
N ARG A 2 -6.39 -25.51 -12.44
CA ARG A 2 -6.01 -24.13 -11.99
C ARG A 2 -7.16 -23.42 -11.25
N LEU A 3 -7.08 -23.01 -9.98
CA LEU A 3 -5.95 -22.88 -9.04
C LEU A 3 -6.43 -23.19 -7.62
N SER A 4 -5.74 -24.13 -6.97
CA SER A 4 -5.65 -24.20 -5.51
C SER A 4 -4.82 -23.02 -5.02
N TYR A 5 -5.40 -22.16 -4.19
CA TYR A 5 -4.64 -21.40 -3.22
C TYR A 5 -5.47 -21.31 -1.94
N PRO A 6 -5.23 -22.18 -0.94
CA PRO A 6 -5.48 -21.78 0.43
C PRO A 6 -4.41 -20.73 0.76
N ARG A 7 -4.68 -19.46 0.48
CA ARG A 7 -3.80 -18.34 0.85
C ARG A 7 -4.03 -18.02 2.33
N THR A 8 -3.89 -19.01 3.20
CA THR A 8 -3.71 -18.80 4.64
C THR A 8 -2.29 -18.27 4.87
N ARG A 9 -2.04 -17.04 4.38
CA ARG A 9 -0.95 -16.22 4.91
C ARG A 9 -1.33 -15.92 6.35
N ARG A 10 -0.68 -16.63 7.28
CA ARG A 10 -0.65 -16.22 8.69
C ARG A 10 -0.34 -14.72 8.69
N PHE A 11 -1.26 -13.92 9.20
CA PHE A 11 -1.05 -12.52 9.49
C PHE A 11 0.00 -12.44 10.61
N HIS A 12 1.28 -12.49 10.24
CA HIS A 12 2.38 -12.12 11.09
C HIS A 12 2.32 -10.60 11.25
N THR A 13 1.34 -10.18 12.05
CA THR A 13 1.44 -9.08 13.00
C THR A 13 2.61 -8.12 12.73
N TRP A 14 2.29 -6.96 12.13
CA TRP A 14 2.97 -5.68 12.42
C TRP A 14 4.40 -5.44 11.91
N LEU A 15 4.57 -5.28 10.60
CA LEU A 15 5.72 -4.49 10.09
C LEU A 15 5.37 -3.04 9.74
N MET A 16 4.10 -2.72 9.49
CA MET A 16 3.48 -1.38 9.65
C MET A 16 1.96 -1.56 9.80
N ARG A 17 1.31 -0.81 10.70
CA ARG A 17 -0.16 -0.78 10.73
C ARG A 17 -0.69 -0.07 9.48
N LEU A 18 -1.84 -0.52 8.99
CA LEU A 18 -2.59 0.22 7.98
C LEU A 18 -2.89 1.65 8.44
N THR A 19 -3.21 1.84 9.71
CA THR A 19 -3.39 3.17 10.31
C THR A 19 -2.12 4.04 10.23
N GLU A 20 -0.94 3.44 10.38
CA GLU A 20 0.34 4.15 10.30
C GLU A 20 0.70 4.53 8.86
N PHE A 21 0.43 3.62 7.91
CA PHE A 21 0.50 3.91 6.49
C PHE A 21 -0.38 5.13 6.13
N TRP A 22 -1.64 5.12 6.55
CA TRP A 22 -2.55 6.23 6.30
C TRP A 22 -2.10 7.51 6.99
N ARG A 23 -1.51 7.43 8.18
CA ARG A 23 -0.95 8.61 8.85
C ARG A 23 0.14 9.28 8.00
N ARG A 24 1.05 8.49 7.42
CA ARG A 24 2.13 9.00 6.55
C ARG A 24 1.59 9.54 5.23
N MET A 25 0.66 8.83 4.60
CA MET A 25 -0.03 9.28 3.40
C MET A 25 -0.72 10.62 3.62
N ARG A 26 -1.48 10.76 4.71
CA ARG A 26 -2.17 12.01 5.05
C ARG A 26 -1.20 13.14 5.41
N ALA A 27 -0.06 12.83 6.03
CA ALA A 27 0.98 13.80 6.29
C ALA A 27 1.67 14.32 5.01
N HIS A 28 1.73 13.51 3.96
CA HIS A 28 2.35 13.87 2.69
C HIS A 28 1.37 14.52 1.70
N PHE A 29 0.21 13.89 1.49
CA PHE A 29 -0.79 14.28 0.50
C PHE A 29 -1.92 15.14 1.07
N GLY A 30 -2.12 15.15 2.40
CA GLY A 30 -3.27 15.74 3.05
C GLY A 30 -4.38 14.72 3.36
N GLU A 31 -5.20 15.03 4.36
CA GLU A 31 -6.20 14.12 4.90
C GLU A 31 -7.24 13.64 3.88
N THR A 32 -7.69 14.56 3.03
CA THR A 32 -8.76 14.32 2.03
C THR A 32 -8.22 13.70 0.75
N TYR A 33 -7.03 14.12 0.29
CA TYR A 33 -6.50 13.70 -1.01
C TYR A 33 -5.84 12.30 -0.96
N ALA A 34 -5.31 11.90 0.21
CA ALA A 34 -4.63 10.63 0.38
C ALA A 34 -5.47 9.40 -0.01
N ASP A 35 -6.77 9.37 0.32
CA ASP A 35 -7.65 8.22 0.02
C ASP A 35 -7.97 8.13 -1.48
N SER A 36 -8.32 9.27 -2.11
CA SER A 36 -8.56 9.34 -3.54
C SER A 36 -7.33 8.92 -4.33
N TRP A 37 -6.15 9.47 -4.01
CA TRP A 37 -4.91 9.09 -4.68
C TRP A 37 -4.63 7.60 -4.53
N ALA A 38 -4.80 7.03 -3.34
CA ALA A 38 -4.59 5.59 -3.11
C ALA A 38 -5.53 4.68 -3.93
N ARG A 39 -6.71 5.20 -4.32
CA ARG A 39 -7.69 4.49 -5.14
C ARG A 39 -7.44 4.63 -6.63
N ASP A 40 -7.03 5.82 -7.08
CA ASP A 40 -6.86 6.13 -8.50
C ASP A 40 -5.45 5.79 -9.01
N TYR A 41 -4.45 5.77 -8.13
CA TYR A 41 -3.06 5.61 -8.53
C TYR A 41 -2.64 4.15 -8.65
N VAL A 42 -2.31 3.74 -9.87
CA VAL A 42 -1.84 2.40 -10.22
C VAL A 42 -0.33 2.32 -10.08
N LEU A 43 0.15 1.42 -9.21
CA LEU A 43 1.57 1.24 -8.95
C LEU A 43 2.10 0.05 -9.76
N ALA A 44 3.02 0.31 -10.69
CA ALA A 44 3.70 -0.75 -11.45
C ALA A 44 4.38 -1.82 -10.55
N PRO A 45 5.03 -1.46 -9.42
CA PRO A 45 5.58 -2.45 -8.49
C PRO A 45 4.53 -3.34 -7.80
N LEU A 46 3.25 -2.96 -7.83
CA LEU A 46 2.12 -3.75 -7.32
C LEU A 46 1.43 -4.54 -8.43
N GLU A 47 2.16 -4.85 -9.51
CA GLU A 47 1.65 -5.56 -10.70
C GLU A 47 0.54 -4.77 -11.42
N GLY A 48 0.63 -3.43 -11.39
CA GLY A 48 -0.38 -2.57 -12.00
C GLY A 48 -1.68 -2.53 -11.21
N ARG A 49 -1.60 -2.71 -9.88
CA ARG A 49 -2.73 -2.52 -8.96
C ARG A 49 -2.62 -1.21 -8.19
N THR A 50 -3.77 -0.73 -7.72
CA THR A 50 -3.84 0.44 -6.84
C THR A 50 -3.47 0.05 -5.41
N VAL A 51 -3.16 1.05 -4.58
CA VAL A 51 -2.88 0.84 -3.15
C VAL A 51 -4.04 0.10 -2.49
N THR A 52 -5.28 0.50 -2.76
CA THR A 52 -6.46 -0.12 -2.16
C THR A 52 -6.66 -1.55 -2.65
N GLN A 53 -6.43 -1.82 -3.93
CA GLN A 53 -6.51 -3.19 -4.48
C GLN A 53 -5.46 -4.10 -3.87
N ALA A 54 -4.20 -3.66 -3.81
CA ALA A 54 -3.13 -4.46 -3.22
C ALA A 54 -3.41 -4.77 -1.73
N LEU A 55 -3.89 -3.79 -0.96
CA LEU A 55 -4.29 -4.00 0.43
C LEU A 55 -5.47 -4.98 0.55
N ALA A 56 -6.48 -4.88 -0.34
CA ALA A 56 -7.62 -5.80 -0.38
C ALA A 56 -7.23 -7.23 -0.76
N ASP A 57 -6.24 -7.39 -1.64
CA ASP A 57 -5.64 -8.68 -2.00
C ASP A 57 -4.78 -9.31 -0.88
N GLY A 58 -4.64 -8.61 0.25
CA GLY A 58 -3.85 -9.05 1.40
C GLY A 58 -2.35 -8.75 1.28
N GLU A 59 -1.97 -7.80 0.42
CA GLU A 59 -0.60 -7.33 0.32
C GLU A 59 -0.22 -6.50 1.55
N SER A 60 1.05 -6.56 1.95
CA SER A 60 1.47 -5.91 3.20
C SER A 60 1.55 -4.39 3.04
N ALA A 61 1.06 -3.63 4.03
CA ALA A 61 1.13 -2.17 4.02
C ALA A 61 2.57 -1.64 3.86
N LYS A 62 3.58 -2.39 4.33
CA LYS A 62 5.00 -2.07 4.12
C LYS A 62 5.42 -2.23 2.65
N THR A 63 4.98 -3.29 1.97
CA THR A 63 5.21 -3.48 0.53
C THR A 63 4.60 -2.32 -0.25
N VAL A 64 3.36 -1.99 0.08
CA VAL A 64 2.61 -0.89 -0.55
C VAL A 64 3.30 0.45 -0.30
N TRP A 65 3.69 0.76 0.94
CA TRP A 65 4.44 1.98 1.27
C TRP A 65 5.75 2.08 0.49
N ARG A 66 6.49 0.98 0.37
CA ARG A 66 7.74 0.97 -0.42
C ARG A 66 7.47 1.26 -1.89
N ALA A 67 6.40 0.71 -2.46
CA ALA A 67 6.01 1.00 -3.84
C ALA A 67 5.64 2.47 -4.01
N VAL A 68 4.89 3.05 -3.06
CA VAL A 68 4.60 4.50 -3.04
C VAL A 68 5.90 5.30 -3.01
N CYS A 69 6.83 5.03 -2.09
CA CYS A 69 8.14 5.72 -2.00
C CYS A 69 9.06 5.54 -3.22
N GLN A 70 8.79 4.58 -4.09
CA GLN A 70 9.54 4.37 -5.33
C GLN A 70 8.95 5.10 -6.53
N VAL A 71 7.63 5.25 -6.57
CA VAL A 71 6.94 5.89 -7.69
C VAL A 71 6.73 7.38 -7.43
N GLU A 72 6.31 7.71 -6.22
CA GLU A 72 6.30 9.07 -5.73
C GLU A 72 7.67 9.38 -5.13
N ASP A 73 8.25 10.53 -5.51
CA ASP A 73 9.46 11.04 -4.87
C ASP A 73 9.08 11.62 -3.49
N VAL A 74 8.63 10.71 -2.62
CA VAL A 74 8.25 11.04 -1.24
C VAL A 74 9.51 11.60 -0.59
N SER A 75 9.42 12.87 -0.18
CA SER A 75 10.52 13.64 0.37
C SER A 75 11.34 12.80 1.38
N PRO A 76 12.68 12.80 1.33
CA PRO A 76 13.55 11.84 2.04
C PRO A 76 13.36 11.80 3.56
N ARG A 77 12.69 12.79 4.16
CA ARG A 77 12.31 12.82 5.58
C ARG A 77 11.21 11.80 5.96
N LEU A 78 10.48 11.26 4.99
CA LEU A 78 9.34 10.35 5.18
C LEU A 78 9.60 8.93 4.65
N ARG A 79 10.74 8.70 3.98
CA ARG A 79 11.09 7.44 3.30
C ARG A 79 11.31 6.28 4.27
#